data_AF-A0AAX2UJ16-F1
#
_entry.id   AF-A0AAX2UJ16-F1
#
_cell.length_a   1.000
_cell.length_b   1.000
_cell.length_c   1.000
_cell.angle_alpha   90.00
_cell.angle_beta   90.00
_cell.angle_gamma   90.00
#
_symmetry.space_group_name_H-M   'P 1'
#
loop_
_entity.id
_entity.type
_entity.pdbx_description
1 polymer ?
#
loop_
_entity_poly.entity_id
_entity_poly.type
_entity_poly.pdbx_seq_one_letter_code
_entity_poly.pdbx_strand_id
1 'polypeptide(L)'
;MDTARKNRQEKRGIYNVSFNEKDSTSIEAELEFIENAVIDYIKDYSFYYVKGYHNPDRDKGLGAEHIKLHLEPNSDGQITLEELLNLGNSIRTYLQIFNEPFMEENKNAKIYEWENDKGVRFRAITDKIGHKHLENITKAYQEGGPQLPLSPLDEQIITFYSDRNLNEKMEFKNPKVREYYESKQTQNEKNLNKDESLTFQTPKLRLRK
;
A
#
# COMPACT_ATOMS: atom_id res chain seq x y z
N MET A 1 -14.09 -9.87 15.80
CA MET A 1 -14.88 -8.70 15.36
C MET A 1 -15.23 -8.87 13.89
N ASP A 2 -16.36 -8.38 13.41
CA ASP A 2 -16.70 -8.39 11.97
C ASP A 2 -15.69 -7.54 11.15
N THR A 3 -15.07 -8.13 10.13
CA THR A 3 -14.07 -7.51 9.24
C THR A 3 -14.57 -6.19 8.64
N ALA A 4 -15.87 -6.09 8.33
CA ALA A 4 -16.46 -4.86 7.81
C ALA A 4 -16.49 -3.73 8.86
N ARG A 5 -16.66 -4.07 10.14
CA ARG A 5 -16.60 -3.10 11.24
C ARG A 5 -15.16 -2.61 11.47
N LYS A 6 -14.18 -3.51 11.44
CA LYS A 6 -12.74 -3.19 11.57
C LYS A 6 -12.30 -2.21 10.47
N ASN A 7 -12.63 -2.54 9.22
CA ASN A 7 -12.32 -1.68 8.07
C ASN A 7 -12.95 -0.28 8.17
N ARG A 8 -14.22 -0.16 8.59
CA ARG A 8 -14.86 1.15 8.81
C ARG A 8 -14.15 1.97 9.89
N GLN A 9 -13.68 1.34 10.96
CA GLN A 9 -12.95 2.02 12.03
C GLN A 9 -11.58 2.50 11.55
N GLU A 10 -10.85 1.67 10.79
CA GLU A 10 -9.56 2.03 10.18
C GLU A 10 -9.72 3.20 9.21
N LYS A 11 -10.68 3.13 8.28
CA LYS A 11 -11.01 4.23 7.34
C LYS A 11 -11.25 5.55 8.06
N ARG A 12 -12.09 5.52 9.10
CA ARG A 12 -12.36 6.72 9.92
C ARG A 12 -11.10 7.18 10.66
N GLY A 13 -10.28 6.24 11.13
CA GLY A 13 -9.00 6.52 11.76
C GLY A 13 -8.05 7.27 10.84
N ILE A 14 -7.81 6.73 9.64
CA ILE A 14 -6.94 7.33 8.61
C ILE A 14 -7.47 8.72 8.26
N TYR A 15 -8.78 8.85 7.97
CA TYR A 15 -9.40 10.14 7.68
C TYR A 15 -9.16 11.16 8.79
N ASN A 16 -9.35 10.78 10.06
CA ASN A 16 -9.17 11.69 11.17
C ASN A 16 -7.70 12.10 11.38
N VAL A 17 -6.75 11.21 11.08
CA VAL A 17 -5.31 11.53 11.16
C VAL A 17 -4.91 12.46 10.03
N SER A 18 -5.42 12.22 8.82
CA SER A 18 -5.14 13.07 7.67
C SER A 18 -5.81 14.44 7.82
N PHE A 19 -7.12 14.51 8.10
CA PHE A 19 -7.88 15.75 7.89
C PHE A 19 -8.37 16.43 9.16
N ASN A 20 -8.19 15.80 10.33
CA ASN A 20 -8.64 16.34 11.62
C ASN A 20 -7.48 16.43 12.64
N GLU A 21 -7.83 16.58 13.92
CA GLU A 21 -6.88 16.76 15.03
C GLU A 21 -6.38 15.44 15.64
N LYS A 22 -6.62 14.29 14.98
CA LYS A 22 -6.13 13.00 15.51
C LYS A 22 -4.65 12.82 15.15
N ASP A 23 -3.84 12.41 16.11
CA ASP A 23 -2.40 12.30 15.88
C ASP A 23 -1.95 10.97 15.26
N SER A 24 -2.65 9.87 15.55
CA SER A 24 -2.35 8.57 14.95
C SER A 24 -3.55 7.59 14.96
N THR A 25 -3.43 6.52 14.19
CA THR A 25 -4.33 5.38 14.23
C THR A 25 -3.58 4.08 13.94
N SER A 26 -3.99 2.99 14.58
CA SER A 26 -3.49 1.66 14.23
C SER A 26 -4.10 1.17 12.93
N ILE A 27 -3.32 0.43 12.16
CA ILE A 27 -3.70 -0.38 11.01
C ILE A 27 -3.24 -1.80 11.32
N GLU A 28 -4.20 -2.70 11.49
CA GLU A 28 -3.93 -4.09 11.88
C GLU A 28 -4.06 -4.98 10.64
N ALA A 29 -2.92 -5.48 10.17
CA ALA A 29 -2.85 -6.51 9.15
C ALA A 29 -2.70 -7.88 9.81
N GLU A 30 -3.78 -8.32 10.44
CA GLU A 30 -3.89 -9.66 11.03
C GLU A 30 -4.04 -10.70 9.91
N LEU A 31 -3.10 -11.63 9.81
CA LEU A 31 -3.24 -12.83 8.97
C LEU A 31 -3.62 -14.04 9.84
N GLU A 32 -4.87 -14.47 9.75
CA GLU A 32 -5.27 -15.82 10.15
C GLU A 32 -4.97 -16.78 8.99
N PHE A 33 -3.84 -17.49 9.07
CA PHE A 33 -3.61 -18.67 8.22
C PHE A 33 -4.40 -19.84 8.79
N ILE A 34 -5.57 -20.13 8.22
CA ILE A 34 -6.29 -21.37 8.47
C ILE A 34 -6.03 -22.32 7.30
N GLU A 35 -4.85 -22.94 7.27
CA GLU A 35 -4.65 -24.18 6.55
C GLU A 35 -4.61 -25.33 7.56
N ASN A 36 -5.51 -26.30 7.37
CA ASN A 36 -5.89 -27.40 8.27
C ASN A 36 -4.77 -28.39 8.68
N ALA A 37 -3.48 -28.02 8.65
CA ALA A 37 -2.41 -28.93 9.05
C ALA A 37 -1.27 -28.31 9.88
N VAL A 38 -1.14 -26.98 10.00
CA VAL A 38 -0.07 -26.37 10.82
C VAL A 38 -0.54 -25.05 11.43
N ILE A 39 -1.01 -25.08 12.69
CA ILE A 39 -1.22 -23.90 13.54
C ILE A 39 0.15 -23.44 14.08
N ASP A 40 1.04 -22.87 13.26
CA ASP A 40 2.34 -22.41 13.79
C ASP A 40 2.69 -20.94 13.56
N TYR A 41 1.89 -20.11 12.89
CA TYR A 41 2.22 -18.68 12.87
C TYR A 41 1.07 -17.74 12.59
N ILE A 42 0.57 -17.07 13.63
CA ILE A 42 -0.15 -15.80 13.49
C ILE A 42 0.90 -14.71 13.26
N LYS A 43 0.96 -14.16 12.05
CA LYS A 43 1.75 -12.95 11.77
C LYS A 43 0.93 -11.72 12.17
N ASP A 44 1.27 -11.13 13.30
CA ASP A 44 0.74 -9.83 13.68
C ASP A 44 1.57 -8.72 13.03
N TYR A 45 1.05 -8.20 11.92
CA TYR A 45 1.55 -6.97 11.32
C TYR A 45 0.69 -5.81 11.80
N SER A 46 1.16 -5.09 12.82
CA SER A 46 0.52 -3.88 13.31
C SER A 46 1.38 -2.66 12.98
N PHE A 47 0.77 -1.69 12.29
CA PHE A 47 1.42 -0.45 11.88
C PHE A 47 0.64 0.73 12.41
N TYR A 48 1.32 1.85 12.62
CA TYR A 48 0.65 3.11 12.86
C TYR A 48 0.66 4.02 11.64
N TYR A 49 -0.51 4.54 11.31
CA TYR A 49 -0.66 5.69 10.43
C TYR A 49 -0.66 6.95 11.30
N VAL A 50 0.41 7.73 11.21
CA VAL A 50 0.65 8.92 12.04
C VAL A 50 0.43 10.19 11.25
N LYS A 51 0.17 11.29 11.96
CA LYS A 51 0.07 12.62 11.37
C LYS A 51 1.36 13.01 10.65
N GLY A 52 2.49 12.82 11.32
CA GLY A 52 3.81 12.99 10.72
C GLY A 52 4.11 14.46 10.35
N TYR A 53 4.99 14.66 9.37
CA TYR A 53 5.41 15.98 8.89
C TYR A 53 5.89 15.92 7.45
N HIS A 54 5.99 17.09 6.81
CA HIS A 54 6.71 17.26 5.55
C HIS A 54 7.63 18.49 5.60
N ASN A 55 8.86 18.33 5.14
CA ASN A 55 9.84 19.39 4.98
C ASN A 55 9.93 19.75 3.48
N PRO A 56 9.41 20.92 3.06
CA PRO A 56 9.37 21.30 1.65
C PRO A 56 10.76 21.59 1.07
N ASP A 57 11.71 22.08 1.87
CA ASP A 57 13.06 22.41 1.39
C ASP A 57 13.87 21.18 0.98
N ARG A 58 13.53 20.01 1.54
CA ARG A 58 14.24 18.75 1.31
C ARG A 58 13.42 17.72 0.56
N ASP A 59 12.16 18.05 0.27
CA ASP A 59 11.15 17.12 -0.23
C ASP A 59 11.15 15.78 0.54
N LYS A 60 11.10 15.89 1.88
CA LYS A 60 11.19 14.75 2.79
C LYS A 60 10.16 14.85 3.88
N GLY A 61 9.52 13.75 4.18
CA GLY A 61 8.55 13.68 5.26
C GLY A 61 8.21 12.25 5.65
N LEU A 62 7.25 12.14 6.55
CA LEU A 62 6.65 10.87 6.92
C LEU A 62 5.17 11.08 7.29
N GLY A 63 4.39 10.01 7.22
CA GLY A 63 3.01 9.99 7.69
C GLY A 63 2.07 10.83 6.84
N ALA A 64 0.93 11.19 7.42
CA ALA A 64 -0.18 11.82 6.72
C ALA A 64 0.17 13.16 6.08
N GLU A 65 0.96 14.02 6.74
CA GLU A 65 1.35 15.31 6.17
C GLU A 65 2.20 15.17 4.90
N HIS A 66 3.05 14.14 4.83
CA HIS A 66 3.78 13.85 3.59
C HIS A 66 2.88 13.20 2.54
N ILE A 67 2.06 12.22 2.94
CA ILE A 67 1.18 11.48 2.03
C ILE A 67 0.11 12.39 1.39
N LYS A 68 -0.34 13.45 2.08
CA LYS A 68 -1.29 14.43 1.54
C LYS A 68 -0.83 15.07 0.23
N LEU A 69 0.47 15.23 0.04
CA LEU A 69 1.00 15.79 -1.21
C LEU A 69 0.62 14.94 -2.40
N HIS A 70 0.50 13.62 -2.22
CA HIS A 70 0.05 12.69 -3.25
C HIS A 70 -1.48 12.71 -3.44
N LEU A 71 -2.26 13.38 -2.59
CA LEU A 71 -3.70 13.58 -2.84
C LEU A 71 -3.98 14.77 -3.77
N GLU A 72 -2.99 15.64 -3.99
CA GLU A 72 -3.15 16.81 -4.83
C GLU A 72 -3.35 16.40 -6.31
N PRO A 73 -4.23 17.08 -7.04
CA PRO A 73 -4.42 16.81 -8.46
C PRO A 73 -3.12 16.96 -9.25
N ASN A 74 -2.79 15.96 -10.06
CA ASN A 74 -1.58 15.92 -10.90
C ASN A 74 -0.25 15.90 -10.13
N SER A 75 -0.26 15.62 -8.82
CA SER A 75 0.98 15.45 -8.05
C SER A 75 1.75 14.21 -8.50
N ASP A 76 3.08 14.25 -8.42
CA ASP A 76 3.91 13.05 -8.57
C ASP A 76 3.48 11.99 -7.55
N GLY A 77 3.23 10.78 -8.03
CA GLY A 77 2.79 9.66 -7.22
C GLY A 77 1.34 9.73 -6.74
N GLN A 78 0.47 10.44 -7.48
CA GLN A 78 -0.90 10.74 -7.07
C GLN A 78 -1.72 9.51 -6.62
N ILE A 79 -2.35 9.60 -5.47
CA ILE A 79 -3.34 8.66 -4.95
C ILE A 79 -4.70 9.36 -4.80
N THR A 80 -5.77 8.57 -4.85
CA THR A 80 -7.10 9.05 -4.53
C THR A 80 -7.36 8.94 -3.03
N LEU A 81 -8.34 9.71 -2.54
CA LEU A 81 -8.81 9.57 -1.16
C LEU A 81 -9.29 8.13 -0.87
N GLU A 82 -9.99 7.50 -1.82
CA GLU A 82 -10.46 6.13 -1.65
C GLU A 82 -9.28 5.14 -1.49
N GLU A 83 -8.24 5.28 -2.29
CA GLU A 83 -7.03 4.46 -2.20
C GLU A 83 -6.32 4.65 -0.86
N LEU A 84 -6.21 5.89 -0.37
CA LEU A 84 -5.66 6.18 0.96
C LEU A 84 -6.48 5.52 2.07
N LEU A 85 -7.81 5.70 2.05
CA LEU A 85 -8.69 5.12 3.05
C LEU A 85 -8.68 3.59 3.00
N ASN A 86 -8.41 2.99 1.84
CA ASN A 86 -8.34 1.54 1.66
C ASN A 86 -6.94 0.95 1.91
N LEU A 87 -5.95 1.74 2.36
CA LEU A 87 -4.55 1.31 2.53
C LEU A 87 -4.39 0.04 3.37
N GLY A 88 -5.08 -0.05 4.51
CA GLY A 88 -5.01 -1.24 5.38
C GLY A 88 -5.50 -2.53 4.69
N ASN A 89 -6.56 -2.41 3.88
CA ASN A 89 -7.06 -3.53 3.07
C ASN A 89 -6.05 -3.94 1.99
N SER A 90 -5.41 -2.98 1.32
CA SER A 90 -4.41 -3.25 0.30
C SER A 90 -3.20 -3.99 0.89
N ILE A 91 -2.73 -3.56 2.08
CA ILE A 91 -1.63 -4.23 2.80
C ILE A 91 -2.02 -5.65 3.21
N ARG A 92 -3.24 -5.86 3.73
CA ARG A 92 -3.73 -7.22 4.05
C ARG A 92 -3.79 -8.12 2.82
N THR A 93 -4.29 -7.60 1.70
CA THR A 93 -4.36 -8.35 0.43
C THR A 93 -2.97 -8.71 -0.07
N TYR A 94 -2.02 -7.79 0.01
CA TYR A 94 -0.62 -8.05 -0.30
C TYR A 94 -0.07 -9.20 0.55
N LEU A 95 -0.23 -9.13 1.87
CA LEU A 95 0.32 -10.13 2.79
C LEU A 95 -0.34 -11.51 2.63
N GLN A 96 -1.59 -11.59 2.20
CA GLN A 96 -2.26 -12.86 1.85
C GLN A 96 -1.63 -13.54 0.63
N ILE A 97 -1.08 -12.76 -0.31
CA ILE A 97 -0.48 -13.29 -1.54
C ILE A 97 1.01 -13.61 -1.31
N PHE A 98 1.73 -12.73 -0.62
CA PHE A 98 3.20 -12.78 -0.53
C PHE A 98 3.75 -13.19 0.84
N ASN A 99 2.89 -13.33 1.86
CA ASN A 99 3.17 -13.77 3.23
C ASN A 99 4.10 -12.86 4.08
N GLU A 100 4.86 -11.97 3.46
CA GLU A 100 5.83 -11.07 4.11
C GLU A 100 6.07 -9.80 3.27
N PRO A 101 6.42 -8.67 3.90
CA PRO A 101 6.91 -7.49 3.19
C PRO A 101 8.26 -7.74 2.52
N PHE A 102 8.56 -6.95 1.51
CA PHE A 102 9.90 -6.88 0.97
C PHE A 102 10.79 -6.00 1.83
N MET A 103 11.98 -6.50 2.18
CA MET A 103 13.02 -5.76 2.88
C MET A 103 14.15 -5.46 1.90
N GLU A 104 14.45 -4.18 1.68
CA GLU A 104 15.59 -3.81 0.84
C GLU A 104 16.90 -4.00 1.63
N GLU A 105 17.92 -4.58 1.00
CA GLU A 105 19.20 -4.85 1.65
C GLU A 105 19.78 -3.59 2.28
N ASN A 106 20.22 -3.69 3.53
CA ASN A 106 20.77 -2.59 4.34
C ASN A 106 19.77 -1.48 4.72
N LYS A 107 18.45 -1.72 4.55
CA LYS A 107 17.40 -0.83 5.06
C LYS A 107 16.47 -1.60 6.00
N ASN A 108 16.01 -0.92 7.04
CA ASN A 108 15.00 -1.46 7.96
C ASN A 108 13.56 -1.26 7.44
N ALA A 109 13.41 -0.55 6.31
CA ALA A 109 12.13 -0.25 5.74
C ALA A 109 11.49 -1.48 5.07
N LYS A 110 10.24 -1.73 5.42
CA LYS A 110 9.37 -2.74 4.79
C LYS A 110 8.61 -2.10 3.65
N ILE A 111 8.58 -2.80 2.52
CA ILE A 111 7.96 -2.35 1.28
C ILE A 111 6.80 -3.26 0.93
N TYR A 112 5.66 -2.64 0.65
CA TYR A 112 4.43 -3.28 0.19
C TYR A 112 4.09 -2.70 -1.18
N GLU A 113 3.91 -3.56 -2.18
CA GLU A 113 3.74 -3.15 -3.56
C GLU A 113 2.65 -3.94 -4.27
N TRP A 114 1.79 -3.27 -5.02
CA TRP A 114 0.71 -3.94 -5.76
C TRP A 114 0.32 -3.16 -7.02
N GLU A 115 -0.39 -3.82 -7.93
CA GLU A 115 -1.02 -3.23 -9.11
C GLU A 115 -2.54 -3.35 -8.96
N ASN A 116 -3.30 -2.29 -9.30
CA ASN A 116 -4.75 -2.39 -9.40
C ASN A 116 -5.19 -2.91 -10.78
N ASP A 117 -6.50 -3.10 -10.94
CA ASP A 117 -7.16 -3.52 -12.17
C ASP A 117 -6.93 -2.56 -13.36
N LYS A 118 -6.63 -1.29 -13.08
CA LYS A 118 -6.32 -0.26 -14.09
C LYS A 118 -4.83 -0.21 -14.44
N GLY A 119 -4.01 -1.13 -13.92
CA GLY A 119 -2.57 -1.17 -14.20
C GLY A 119 -1.74 -0.10 -13.48
N VAL A 120 -2.34 0.61 -12.51
CA VAL A 120 -1.66 1.59 -11.65
C VAL A 120 -0.94 0.83 -10.55
N ARG A 121 0.33 1.17 -10.33
CA ARG A 121 1.18 0.52 -9.33
C ARG A 121 1.27 1.39 -8.10
N PHE A 122 1.28 0.76 -6.94
CA PHE A 122 1.30 1.42 -5.64
C PHE A 122 2.45 0.91 -4.80
N ARG A 123 3.02 1.78 -3.97
CA ARG A 123 4.02 1.44 -2.97
C ARG A 123 3.67 2.09 -1.65
N ALA A 124 3.59 1.28 -0.60
CA ALA A 124 3.58 1.73 0.77
C ALA A 124 4.88 1.30 1.45
N ILE A 125 5.47 2.21 2.22
CA ILE A 125 6.70 1.96 2.95
C ILE A 125 6.43 2.14 4.44
N THR A 126 6.81 1.15 5.23
CA THR A 126 6.82 1.27 6.68
C THR A 126 8.26 1.18 7.19
N ASP A 127 8.54 1.88 8.28
CA ASP A 127 9.81 1.76 8.98
C ASP A 127 9.59 1.92 10.48
N LYS A 128 10.53 1.42 11.26
CA LYS A 128 10.67 1.79 12.66
C LYS A 128 11.47 3.08 12.72
N ILE A 129 10.98 4.08 13.43
CA ILE A 129 11.70 5.35 13.58
C ILE A 129 12.97 5.09 14.42
N GLY A 130 14.06 4.75 13.75
CA GLY A 130 15.37 4.63 14.40
C GLY A 130 15.81 5.96 15.02
N HIS A 131 16.68 5.89 16.02
CA HIS A 131 17.25 7.04 16.76
C HIS A 131 17.73 8.22 15.88
N LYS A 132 18.05 7.99 14.59
CA LYS A 132 18.46 9.03 13.63
C LYS A 132 17.35 10.02 13.23
N HIS A 133 16.09 9.60 13.25
CA HIS A 133 14.96 10.52 13.00
C HIS A 133 14.45 11.17 14.28
N LEU A 134 14.77 10.58 15.44
CA LEU A 134 14.47 11.13 16.75
C LEU A 134 15.00 12.56 16.90
N GLU A 135 16.17 12.91 16.39
CA GLU A 135 16.70 14.28 16.48
C GLU A 135 15.86 15.31 15.71
N ASN A 136 15.41 14.97 14.50
CA ASN A 136 14.56 15.85 13.68
C ASN A 136 13.14 15.94 14.26
N ILE A 137 12.64 14.83 14.80
CA ILE A 137 11.41 14.77 15.58
C ILE A 137 11.56 15.65 16.81
N THR A 138 12.64 15.50 17.58
CA THR A 138 12.91 16.27 18.81
C THR A 138 13.04 17.76 18.52
N LYS A 139 13.61 18.16 17.38
CA LYS A 139 13.59 19.57 16.93
C LYS A 139 12.17 20.10 16.70
N ALA A 140 11.31 19.33 16.02
CA ALA A 140 9.91 19.69 15.91
C ALA A 140 9.21 19.76 17.29
N TYR A 141 9.59 18.92 18.26
CA TYR A 141 9.09 18.99 19.65
C TYR A 141 9.62 20.22 20.40
N GLN A 142 10.88 20.63 20.18
CA GLN A 142 11.52 21.79 20.82
C GLN A 142 11.03 23.12 20.24
N GLU A 143 10.63 23.15 18.98
CA GLU A 143 10.08 24.32 18.29
C GLU A 143 8.56 24.47 18.46
N GLY A 144 7.93 23.67 19.35
CA GLY A 144 6.51 23.76 19.67
C GLY A 144 5.56 23.14 18.62
N GLY A 145 6.07 22.25 17.78
CA GLY A 145 5.27 21.46 16.83
C GLY A 145 4.40 20.39 17.51
N PRO A 146 3.41 19.82 16.79
CA PRO A 146 2.50 18.81 17.33
C PRO A 146 3.27 17.57 17.80
N GLN A 147 3.00 17.13 19.03
CA GLN A 147 3.61 15.94 19.61
C GLN A 147 3.16 14.69 18.83
N LEU A 148 4.11 13.91 18.30
CA LEU A 148 3.78 12.61 17.72
C LEU A 148 3.50 11.60 18.85
N PRO A 149 2.44 10.80 18.76
CA PRO A 149 1.89 10.09 19.92
C PRO A 149 2.47 8.68 20.12
N LEU A 150 3.60 8.33 19.49
CA LEU A 150 4.08 6.94 19.44
C LEU A 150 5.48 6.72 19.97
N SER A 151 5.68 5.51 20.49
CA SER A 151 7.00 5.01 20.83
C SER A 151 7.87 4.98 19.58
N PRO A 152 9.13 5.45 19.61
CA PRO A 152 10.05 5.38 18.47
C PRO A 152 10.35 3.94 18.02
N LEU A 153 9.93 2.93 18.79
CA LEU A 153 10.09 1.51 18.47
C LEU A 153 8.98 0.94 17.58
N ASP A 154 7.86 1.67 17.43
CA ASP A 154 6.70 1.17 16.70
C ASP A 154 6.85 1.38 15.19
N GLU A 155 6.41 0.37 14.43
CA GLU A 155 6.40 0.39 12.97
C GLU A 155 5.35 1.39 12.46
N GLN A 156 5.76 2.29 11.57
CA GLN A 156 4.93 3.40 11.10
C GLN A 156 4.92 3.47 9.58
N ILE A 157 3.77 3.87 9.02
CA ILE A 157 3.66 4.17 7.59
C ILE A 157 4.38 5.50 7.32
N ILE A 158 5.46 5.42 6.55
CA ILE A 158 6.29 6.58 6.20
C ILE A 158 5.71 7.27 4.97
N THR A 159 5.43 6.52 3.92
CA THR A 159 4.85 7.07 2.67
C THR A 159 3.97 6.05 1.98
N PHE A 160 3.04 6.55 1.17
CA PHE A 160 2.14 5.80 0.31
C PHE A 160 1.86 6.61 -0.94
N TYR A 161 2.20 6.07 -2.10
CA TYR A 161 2.10 6.76 -3.38
C TYR A 161 1.87 5.76 -4.52
N SER A 162 1.46 6.25 -5.69
CA SER A 162 1.29 5.46 -6.91
C SER A 162 2.35 5.78 -7.97
N ASP A 163 2.26 5.17 -9.14
CA ASP A 163 3.07 5.54 -10.31
C ASP A 163 2.44 6.62 -11.21
N ARG A 164 1.30 7.20 -10.80
CA ARG A 164 0.67 8.30 -11.54
C ARG A 164 1.55 9.54 -11.53
N ASN A 165 1.58 10.21 -12.68
CA ASN A 165 2.31 11.46 -12.91
C ASN A 165 3.83 11.37 -12.70
N LEU A 166 4.39 10.16 -12.51
CA LEU A 166 5.83 9.96 -12.52
C LEU A 166 6.36 9.97 -13.97
N ASN A 167 7.62 10.40 -14.14
CA ASN A 167 8.29 10.39 -15.44
C ASN A 167 8.40 8.99 -16.05
N GLU A 168 8.51 7.97 -15.20
CA GLU A 168 8.64 6.57 -15.59
C GLU A 168 7.67 5.70 -14.79
N LYS A 169 7.19 4.62 -15.40
CA LYS A 169 6.34 3.65 -14.72
C LYS A 169 7.14 3.02 -13.58
N MET A 170 6.55 2.96 -12.39
CA MET A 170 7.24 2.40 -11.22
C MET A 170 7.57 0.92 -11.44
N GLU A 171 8.83 0.55 -11.24
CA GLU A 171 9.26 -0.85 -11.16
C GLU A 171 9.06 -1.40 -9.75
N PHE A 172 8.60 -2.65 -9.66
CA PHE A 172 8.48 -3.36 -8.39
C PHE A 172 9.86 -3.70 -7.85
N LYS A 173 10.10 -3.36 -6.58
CA LYS A 173 11.34 -3.73 -5.88
C LYS A 173 11.34 -5.20 -5.50
N ASN A 174 10.18 -5.75 -5.14
CA ASN A 174 10.06 -7.17 -4.81
C ASN A 174 9.99 -8.02 -6.09
N PRO A 175 10.98 -8.91 -6.36
CA PRO A 175 10.95 -9.78 -7.53
C PRO A 175 9.71 -10.69 -7.58
N LYS A 176 9.24 -11.17 -6.41
CA LYS A 176 8.03 -12.02 -6.32
C LYS A 176 6.78 -11.26 -6.78
N VAL A 177 6.70 -9.96 -6.46
CA VAL A 177 5.58 -9.09 -6.90
C VAL A 177 5.64 -8.89 -8.40
N ARG A 178 6.83 -8.61 -8.94
CA ARG A 178 7.05 -8.45 -10.39
C ARG A 178 6.59 -9.69 -11.15
N GLU A 179 7.09 -10.87 -10.79
CA GLU A 179 6.75 -12.15 -11.43
C GLU A 179 5.24 -12.43 -11.36
N TYR A 180 4.60 -12.12 -10.22
CA TYR A 180 3.16 -12.31 -10.05
C TYR A 180 2.34 -11.46 -11.04
N TYR A 181 2.65 -10.17 -11.20
CA TYR A 181 1.88 -9.30 -12.10
C TYR A 181 2.22 -9.53 -13.59
N GLU A 182 3.47 -9.86 -13.92
CA GLU A 182 3.86 -10.26 -15.29
C GLU A 182 3.13 -11.54 -15.73
N SER A 183 3.04 -12.53 -14.85
CA SER A 183 2.32 -13.78 -15.15
C SER A 183 0.82 -13.54 -15.32
N LYS A 184 0.21 -12.65 -14.52
CA LYS A 184 -1.21 -12.28 -14.68
C LYS A 184 -1.50 -11.60 -16.01
N GLN A 185 -0.64 -10.68 -16.45
CA GLN A 185 -0.78 -10.02 -17.74
C GLN A 185 -0.71 -11.05 -18.88
N THR A 186 0.25 -11.96 -18.83
CA THR A 186 0.41 -13.04 -19.81
C THR A 186 -0.82 -13.96 -19.88
N GLN A 187 -1.43 -14.29 -18.74
CA GLN A 187 -2.64 -15.13 -18.71
C GLN A 187 -3.87 -14.40 -19.27
N ASN A 188 -4.02 -13.10 -18.96
CA ASN A 188 -5.11 -12.29 -19.49
C ASN A 188 -5.01 -12.16 -21.02
N GLU A 189 -3.82 -11.94 -21.56
CA GLU A 189 -3.58 -11.90 -23.02
C GLU A 189 -3.90 -13.25 -23.69
N LYS A 190 -3.51 -14.37 -23.08
CA LYS A 190 -3.83 -15.71 -23.59
C LYS A 190 -5.33 -16.00 -23.60
N ASN A 191 -6.07 -15.55 -22.58
CA ASN A 191 -7.52 -15.73 -22.51
C ASN A 191 -8.25 -14.86 -23.54
N LEU A 192 -7.81 -13.60 -23.73
CA LEU A 192 -8.39 -12.70 -24.74
C LEU A 192 -8.20 -13.24 -26.16
N ASN A 193 -7.00 -13.74 -26.47
CA ASN A 193 -6.69 -14.34 -27.78
C ASN A 193 -7.49 -15.64 -28.03
N LYS A 194 -7.84 -16.39 -26.98
CA LYS A 194 -8.65 -17.60 -27.09
C LYS A 194 -10.11 -17.28 -27.40
N ASP A 195 -10.67 -16.24 -26.78
CA ASP A 195 -12.04 -15.79 -27.04
C ASP A 195 -12.18 -15.19 -28.45
N GLU A 196 -11.18 -14.44 -28.93
CA GLU A 196 -11.16 -13.98 -30.33
C GLU A 196 -11.08 -15.17 -31.32
N SER A 197 -10.26 -16.18 -31.04
CA SER A 197 -10.16 -17.38 -31.90
C SER A 197 -11.46 -18.21 -31.99
N LEU A 198 -12.34 -18.12 -30.99
CA LEU A 198 -13.65 -18.76 -30.98
C LEU A 198 -14.70 -17.96 -31.78
N THR A 199 -14.56 -16.64 -31.89
CA THR A 199 -15.51 -15.77 -32.62
C THR A 199 -15.36 -15.83 -34.15
N PHE A 200 -14.25 -16.31 -34.69
CA PHE A 200 -14.04 -16.43 -36.15
C PHE A 200 -14.48 -17.76 -36.78
N GLN A 201 -15.08 -18.69 -36.03
CA GLN A 201 -15.66 -19.91 -36.59
C GLN A 201 -17.09 -19.67 -37.08
N THR A 202 -17.24 -18.96 -38.20
CA THR A 202 -18.53 -18.88 -38.91
C THR A 202 -19.01 -20.30 -39.28
N PRO A 203 -20.25 -20.69 -38.92
CA PRO A 203 -20.77 -22.01 -39.28
C PRO A 203 -21.00 -22.07 -40.80
N LYS A 204 -20.35 -23.01 -41.48
CA LYS A 204 -20.63 -23.35 -42.89
C LYS A 204 -22.10 -23.74 -43.01
N LEU A 205 -22.94 -22.85 -43.56
CA LEU A 205 -24.31 -23.18 -43.95
C LEU A 205 -24.26 -24.33 -44.97
N ARG A 206 -24.70 -25.52 -44.54
CA ARG A 206 -25.01 -26.63 -45.45
C ARG A 206 -26.34 -26.32 -46.13
N LEU A 207 -26.27 -25.87 -47.38
CA LEU A 207 -27.42 -25.87 -48.30
C LEU A 207 -27.86 -27.33 -48.50
N ARG A 208 -29.07 -27.66 -48.01
CA ARG A 208 -29.77 -28.89 -48.39
C ARG A 208 -30.36 -28.65 -49.79
N LYS A 209 -30.01 -29.55 -50.72
CA LYS A 209 -30.62 -29.65 -52.05
C LYS A 209 -32.04 -30.18 -51.95
#